data_AF-A0A1I0TQZ1-F1
#
_entry.id   AF-A0A1I0TQZ1-F1
#
_cell.length_a   1.000
_cell.length_b   1.000
_cell.length_c   1.000
_cell.angle_alpha   90.00
_cell.angle_beta   90.00
_cell.angle_gamma   90.00
#
_symmetry.space_group_name_H-M   'P 1'
#
loop_
_entity.id
_entity.type
_entity.pdbx_description
1 polymer ?
#
loop_
_entity_poly.entity_id
_entity_poly.type
_entity_poly.pdbx_seq_one_letter_code
_entity_poly.pdbx_strand_id
1 'polypeptide(L)'
;MNCTQNHKINQVTEQTLVVGIDIAKRTHYACFVDDRGRVLRKSFPFLQSKKGFRQLNEAIQEAMQAFGKSQVIVAVEPTGHYWL
;
A
#
# COMPACT_ATOMS: atom_id res chain seq x y z
N MET A 1 27.88 -4.38 -7.21
CA MET A 1 26.68 -3.64 -6.75
C MET A 1 25.54 -3.99 -7.69
N ASN A 2 24.65 -4.92 -7.31
CA ASN A 2 23.55 -5.33 -8.18
C ASN A 2 22.46 -4.27 -8.12
N CYS A 3 22.39 -3.42 -9.16
CA CYS A 3 21.36 -2.40 -9.28
C CYS A 3 20.01 -3.07 -9.59
N THR A 4 19.22 -3.37 -8.56
CA THR A 4 17.87 -3.95 -8.68
C THR A 4 16.78 -2.88 -8.82
N GLN A 5 17.16 -1.61 -8.89
CA GLN A 5 16.23 -0.49 -8.91
C GLN A 5 15.26 -0.57 -10.10
N ASN A 6 15.78 -0.74 -11.31
CA ASN A 6 14.95 -0.88 -12.52
C ASN A 6 14.04 -2.11 -12.43
N HIS A 7 14.52 -3.21 -11.84
CA HIS A 7 13.70 -4.39 -11.62
C HIS A 7 12.51 -4.09 -10.68
N LYS A 8 12.73 -3.35 -9.59
CA LYS A 8 11.66 -2.94 -8.66
C LYS A 8 10.65 -1.99 -9.32
N ILE A 9 11.14 -1.01 -10.09
CA ILE A 9 10.29 -0.06 -10.82
C ILE A 9 9.40 -0.81 -11.81
N ASN A 10 9.99 -1.75 -12.57
CA ASN A 10 9.28 -2.53 -13.59
C ASN A 10 8.25 -3.53 -13.03
N GLN A 11 8.20 -3.74 -11.69
CA GLN A 11 7.13 -4.55 -11.08
C GLN A 11 5.79 -3.79 -11.01
N VAL A 12 5.82 -2.45 -11.08
CA VAL A 12 4.61 -1.62 -11.07
C VAL A 12 4.13 -1.46 -12.51
N THR A 13 2.89 -1.85 -12.77
CA THR A 13 2.26 -1.77 -14.10
C THR A 13 0.91 -1.06 -14.03
N GLU A 14 0.33 -0.73 -15.17
CA GLU A 14 -1.03 -0.15 -15.25
C GLU A 14 -2.11 -0.99 -14.55
N GLN A 15 -1.85 -2.29 -14.33
CA GLN A 15 -2.75 -3.23 -13.65
C GLN A 15 -2.54 -3.27 -12.13
N THR A 16 -1.53 -2.55 -11.62
CA THR A 16 -1.14 -2.55 -10.21
C THR A 16 -1.85 -1.44 -9.44
N LEU A 17 -2.44 -1.81 -8.31
CA LEU A 17 -2.80 -0.91 -7.22
C LEU A 17 -1.63 -0.83 -6.25
N VAL A 18 -1.07 0.37 -6.05
CA VAL A 18 0.00 0.57 -5.08
C VAL A 18 -0.59 1.08 -3.78
N VAL A 19 -0.32 0.37 -2.70
CA VAL A 19 -0.80 0.68 -1.35
C VAL A 19 0.38 1.15 -0.52
N GLY A 20 0.47 2.46 -0.29
CA GLY A 20 1.45 3.03 0.63
C GLY A 20 0.93 2.94 2.06
N ILE A 21 1.73 2.38 2.97
CA ILE A 21 1.38 2.26 4.39
C ILE A 21 2.47 2.90 5.25
N ASP A 22 2.07 3.92 6.01
CA ASP A 22 2.85 4.47 7.11
C ASP A 22 2.50 3.72 8.41
N ILE A 23 3.48 2.97 8.95
CA ILE A 23 3.29 2.09 10.11
C ILE A 23 3.71 2.78 11.41
N ALA A 24 2.74 2.99 12.32
CA ALA A 24 3.00 3.35 13.71
C ALA A 24 2.55 2.29 14.75
N LYS A 25 2.83 2.53 16.04
CA LYS A 25 2.55 1.56 17.13
C LYS A 25 1.09 1.11 17.27
N ARG A 26 0.11 1.98 16.99
CA ARG A 26 -1.33 1.71 17.26
C ARG A 26 -2.23 1.94 16.06
N THR A 27 -1.96 2.99 15.29
CA THR A 27 -2.76 3.38 14.13
C THR A 27 -1.82 3.59 12.97
N HIS A 28 -2.05 2.85 11.90
CA HIS A 28 -1.34 2.98 10.63
C HIS A 28 -2.16 3.85 9.69
N TYR A 29 -1.52 4.38 8.66
CA TYR A 29 -2.21 5.13 7.61
C TYR A 29 -1.92 4.49 6.27
N ALA A 30 -2.97 4.25 5.48
CA ALA A 30 -2.85 3.71 4.13
C ALA A 30 -3.29 4.75 3.10
N CYS A 31 -2.60 4.83 1.96
CA CYS A 31 -3.02 5.56 0.78
C CYS A 31 -2.95 4.65 -0.44
N PHE A 32 -3.81 4.89 -1.43
CA PHE A 32 -3.82 4.12 -2.67
C PHE A 32 -3.46 5.01 -3.85
N VAL A 33 -2.53 4.54 -4.68
CA VAL A 33 -2.08 5.23 -5.88
C VAL A 33 -2.04 4.27 -7.08
N ASP A 34 -2.11 4.84 -8.29
CA ASP A 34 -1.84 4.10 -9.52
C ASP A 34 -0.33 4.03 -9.85
N ASP A 35 0.00 3.36 -10.95
CA ASP A 35 1.36 3.21 -11.48
C ASP A 35 2.06 4.53 -11.81
N ARG A 36 1.29 5.60 -12.01
CA ARG A 36 1.79 6.96 -12.27
C ARG A 36 1.87 7.81 -11.00
N GLY A 37 1.56 7.23 -9.83
CA GLY A 37 1.56 7.93 -8.55
C GLY A 37 0.35 8.83 -8.31
N ARG A 38 -0.73 8.71 -9.11
CA ARG A 38 -1.95 9.50 -8.89
C ARG A 38 -2.72 8.92 -7.71
N VAL A 39 -3.22 9.79 -6.84
CA VAL A 39 -3.99 9.39 -5.66
C VAL A 39 -5.36 8.87 -6.08
N LEU A 40 -5.59 7.57 -5.87
CA LEU A 40 -6.87 6.90 -6.04
C LEU A 40 -7.72 6.98 -4.76
N ARG A 41 -7.06 6.90 -3.60
CA ARG A 41 -7.68 7.12 -2.28
C ARG A 41 -6.73 7.89 -1.39
N LYS A 42 -7.22 9.01 -0.84
CA LYS A 42 -6.49 9.80 0.16
C LYS A 42 -6.19 8.95 1.39
N SER A 43 -5.16 9.35 2.13
CA SER A 43 -4.73 8.68 3.35
C SER A 43 -5.89 8.42 4.31
N PHE A 44 -5.98 7.20 4.84
CA PHE A 44 -6.99 6.79 5.81
C PHE A 44 -6.38 5.90 6.90
N PRO A 45 -6.86 6.02 8.16
CA PRO A 45 -6.30 5.25 9.27
C PRO A 45 -6.85 3.82 9.31
N PHE A 46 -6.04 2.90 9.83
CA PHE A 46 -6.48 1.59 10.30
C PHE A 46 -5.70 1.18 11.55
N LEU A 47 -6.33 0.35 12.40
CA LEU A 47 -5.74 -0.04 13.68
C LEU A 47 -4.77 -1.22 13.55
N GLN A 48 -3.73 -1.23 14.38
CA GLN A 48 -2.82 -2.36 14.61
C GLN A 48 -3.57 -3.51 15.31
N SER A 49 -4.43 -4.19 14.55
CA SER A 49 -5.28 -5.29 15.02
C SER A 49 -5.74 -6.16 13.85
N LYS A 50 -6.08 -7.42 14.12
CA LYS A 50 -6.65 -8.33 13.11
C LYS A 50 -7.91 -7.76 12.43
N LYS A 51 -8.73 -6.98 13.16
CA LYS A 51 -9.90 -6.32 12.59
C LYS A 51 -9.49 -5.18 11.64
N GLY A 52 -8.53 -4.35 12.04
CA GLY A 52 -8.01 -3.26 11.21
C GLY A 52 -7.39 -3.75 9.90
N PHE A 53 -6.60 -4.83 9.93
CA PHE A 53 -6.05 -5.41 8.71
C PHE A 53 -7.10 -6.08 7.81
N ARG A 54 -8.18 -6.63 8.37
CA ARG A 54 -9.33 -7.09 7.56
C ARG A 54 -10.02 -5.93 6.84
N GLN A 55 -10.25 -4.83 7.54
CA GLN A 55 -10.81 -3.61 6.93
C GLN A 55 -9.91 -3.03 5.84
N LEU A 56 -8.58 -3.05 6.05
CA LEU A 56 -7.63 -2.66 5.01
C LEU A 56 -7.75 -3.59 3.79
N ASN A 57 -7.82 -4.90 3.98
CA ASN A 57 -7.95 -5.85 2.88
C ASN A 57 -9.26 -5.66 2.10
N GLU A 58 -10.39 -5.46 2.79
CA GLU A 58 -11.68 -5.12 2.17
C GLU A 58 -11.55 -3.84 1.32
N ALA A 59 -10.96 -2.77 1.87
CA ALA A 59 -10.72 -1.52 1.15
C ALA A 59 -9.83 -1.71 -0.09
N ILE A 60 -8.82 -2.60 -0.02
CA ILE A 60 -7.96 -2.94 -1.17
C ILE A 60 -8.78 -3.65 -2.25
N GLN A 61 -9.59 -4.66 -1.89
CA GLN A 61 -10.42 -5.39 -2.85
C GLN A 61 -11.45 -4.48 -3.53
N GLU A 62 -12.09 -3.58 -2.77
CA GLU A 62 -13.00 -2.57 -3.31
C GLU A 62 -12.30 -1.64 -4.30
N ALA A 63 -11.11 -1.15 -3.96
CA ALA A 63 -10.33 -0.29 -4.84
C ALA A 63 -9.87 -1.03 -6.11
N MET A 64 -9.47 -2.28 -6.00
CA MET A 64 -9.13 -3.11 -7.17
C MET A 64 -10.29 -3.21 -8.15
N GLN A 65 -11.49 -3.48 -7.66
CA GLN A 65 -12.69 -3.56 -8.49
C GLN A 65 -13.06 -2.18 -9.08
N ALA A 66 -13.05 -1.13 -8.25
CA ALA A 66 -13.45 0.21 -8.67
C ALA A 66 -12.51 0.82 -9.74
N PHE A 67 -11.22 0.50 -9.69
CA PHE A 67 -10.20 1.04 -10.61
C PHE A 67 -9.69 0.03 -11.63
N GLY A 68 -10.30 -1.15 -11.74
CA GLY A 68 -9.93 -2.19 -12.71
C GLY A 68 -8.50 -2.70 -12.53
N LYS A 69 -8.00 -2.77 -11.29
CA LYS A 69 -6.65 -3.27 -10.96
C LYS A 69 -6.72 -4.76 -10.63
N SER A 70 -5.76 -5.53 -11.14
CA SER A 70 -5.69 -6.99 -10.93
C SER A 70 -4.50 -7.42 -10.07
N GLN A 71 -3.58 -6.49 -9.78
CA GLN A 71 -2.40 -6.73 -8.94
C GLN A 71 -2.33 -5.70 -7.82
N VAL A 72 -1.70 -6.07 -6.70
CA VAL A 72 -1.47 -5.18 -5.56
C VAL A 72 -0.01 -5.24 -5.16
N ILE A 73 0.60 -4.08 -4.95
CA ILE A 73 1.89 -3.97 -4.28
C ILE A 73 1.69 -3.13 -3.02
N VAL A 74 2.11 -3.66 -1.88
CA VAL A 74 2.07 -2.96 -0.60
C VAL A 74 3.47 -2.44 -0.29
N ALA A 75 3.62 -1.11 -0.27
CA ALA A 75 4.83 -0.42 0.12
C ALA A 75 4.69 0.05 1.56
N VAL A 76 5.56 -0.43 2.44
CA VAL A 76 5.48 -0.17 3.88
C VAL A 76 6.66 0.69 4.31
N GLU A 77 6.37 1.86 4.88
CA GLU A 77 7.34 2.76 5.48
C GLU A 77 7.23 2.69 7.01
N PRO A 78 8.26 2.24 7.73
CA PRO A 78 8.29 2.32 9.19
C PRO A 78 8.71 3.72 9.63
N THR A 79 7.85 4.44 10.35
CA THR A 79 8.14 5.79 10.89
C THR A 79 9.00 5.77 12.17
N GLY A 80 9.50 4.61 12.61
CA GLY A 80 10.29 4.51 13.84
C GLY A 80 11.14 3.25 13.97
N HIS A 81 12.12 3.29 14.88
CA HIS A 81 12.94 2.14 15.27
C HIS A 81 12.11 1.19 16.15
N TYR A 82 11.24 0.40 15.52
CA TYR A 82 10.43 -0.62 16.20
C TYR A 82 11.16 -1.97 16.36
N TRP A 83 12.46 -2.00 16.05
CA TRP A 83 13.35 -3.14 16.31
C TRP A 83 13.77 -3.11 17.78
N LEU A 84 12.97 -3.74 18.65
CA LEU A 84 13.34 -4.12 20.01
C LEU A 84 13.29 -5.64 20.13
#